data_AF-A0A9E1VP28-F1
#
_entry.id   AF-A0A9E1VP28-F1
#
_cell.length_a   1.000
_cell.length_b   1.000
_cell.length_c   1.000
_cell.angle_alpha   90.00
_cell.angle_beta   90.00
_cell.angle_gamma   90.00
#
_symmetry.space_group_name_H-M   'P 1'
#
loop_
_entity.id
_entity.type
_entity.pdbx_description
1 polymer ?
#
loop_
_entity_poly.entity_id
_entity_poly.type
_entity_poly.pdbx_seq_one_letter_code
_entity_poly.pdbx_strand_id
1 'polypeptide(L)' 'MDKLLISGGERLSGEIRISGAKNSALPILAATLLSDAPVMVSNIPHLHDVTTMFELLGCLGVTVIMNEKMKVEIDSTT' A
#
# COMPACT_ATOMS: atom_id res chain seq x y z
N MET A 1 -16.98 -11.31 10.31
CA MET A 1 -17.52 -10.00 9.87
C MET A 1 -17.24 -9.03 10.98
N ASP A 2 -16.29 -8.14 10.74
CA ASP A 2 -15.93 -7.12 11.72
C ASP A 2 -16.98 -6.01 11.72
N LYS A 3 -17.21 -5.42 12.88
CA LYS A 3 -18.17 -4.33 13.07
C LYS A 3 -17.52 -3.24 13.89
N LEU A 4 -17.81 -1.99 13.54
CA LEU A 4 -17.45 -0.83 14.35
C LEU A 4 -18.72 -0.35 15.06
N LEU A 5 -18.70 -0.35 16.39
CA LEU A 5 -19.72 0.30 17.22
C LEU A 5 -19.18 1.66 17.64
N ILE A 6 -19.85 2.73 17.25
CA ILE A 6 -19.43 4.11 17.53
C ILE A 6 -20.41 4.74 18.52
N SER A 7 -19.90 5.22 19.66
CA SER A 7 -20.65 6.04 20.60
C SER A 7 -20.30 7.51 20.35
N GLY A 8 -21.28 8.29 19.89
CA GLY A 8 -21.11 9.74 19.70
C GLY A 8 -21.26 10.55 20.99
N GLY A 9 -21.13 11.87 20.87
CA GLY A 9 -21.34 12.82 21.98
C GLY A 9 -20.11 13.66 22.32
N GLU A 10 -18.92 13.18 21.97
CA GLU A 10 -17.65 13.85 22.26
C GLU A 10 -17.11 14.62 21.05
N ARG A 11 -16.54 15.80 21.28
CA ARG A 11 -15.81 16.55 20.25
C ARG A 11 -14.42 15.94 20.05
N LEU A 12 -14.03 15.68 18.80
CA LEU A 12 -12.68 15.25 18.48
C LEU A 12 -11.67 16.38 18.75
N SER A 13 -10.52 16.04 19.34
CA SER A 13 -9.40 16.95 19.56
C SER A 13 -8.08 16.19 19.46
N GLY A 14 -7.11 16.75 18.73
CA GLY A 14 -5.80 16.14 18.49
C GLY A 14 -5.36 16.26 17.04
N GLU A 15 -4.28 15.56 16.72
CA GLU A 15 -3.67 15.54 15.38
C GLU A 15 -3.43 14.10 14.95
N ILE A 16 -3.52 13.84 13.65
CA ILE A 16 -3.20 12.55 13.05
C ILE A 16 -2.30 12.76 11.84
N ARG A 17 -1.46 11.77 11.55
CA ARG A 17 -0.67 11.74 10.33
C ARG A 17 -1.48 11.10 9.21
N ILE A 18 -1.63 11.81 8.09
CA ILE A 18 -2.27 11.29 6.89
C ILE A 18 -1.33 10.29 6.18
N SER A 19 -1.88 9.17 5.76
CA SER A 19 -1.17 8.16 4.96
C SER A 19 -1.03 8.60 3.49
N GLY A 20 -0.20 7.91 2.71
CA GLY A 20 -0.11 8.21 1.28
C GLY A 20 -1.43 8.00 0.51
N ALA A 21 -1.47 8.57 -0.69
CA ALA A 21 -2.67 8.56 -1.53
C ALA A 21 -2.85 7.20 -2.22
N LYS A 22 -3.94 6.49 -1.88
CA LYS A 22 -4.31 5.20 -2.50
C LYS A 22 -4.32 5.26 -4.03
N ASN A 23 -4.98 6.28 -4.59
CA ASN A 23 -5.16 6.42 -6.03
C ASN A 23 -3.89 6.84 -6.78
N SER A 24 -2.85 7.27 -6.06
CA SER A 24 -1.50 7.42 -6.61
C SER A 24 -0.69 6.14 -6.44
N ALA A 25 -0.83 5.46 -5.30
CA ALA A 25 -0.12 4.21 -5.01
C ALA A 25 -0.44 3.12 -6.04
N LEU A 26 -1.71 2.83 -6.31
CA LEU A 26 -2.10 1.75 -7.23
C LEU A 26 -1.49 1.86 -8.65
N PRO A 27 -1.57 3.01 -9.36
CA PRO A 27 -0.94 3.14 -10.66
C PRO A 27 0.60 3.15 -10.58
N ILE A 28 1.20 3.67 -9.50
CA ILE A 28 2.65 3.59 -9.30
C ILE A 28 3.10 2.13 -9.15
N LEU A 29 2.37 1.32 -8.38
CA LEU A 29 2.63 -0.12 -8.23
C LEU A 29 2.49 -0.88 -9.55
N ALA A 30 1.55 -0.49 -10.41
CA ALA A 30 1.44 -1.08 -11.75
C ALA A 30 2.61 -0.64 -12.66
N ALA A 31 3.03 0.62 -12.55
CA ALA A 31 4.11 1.18 -13.35
C ALA A 31 5.48 0.55 -13.04
N THR A 32 5.68 -0.07 -11.87
CA THR A 32 6.94 -0.75 -11.56
C THR A 32 7.22 -1.94 -12.49
N LEU A 33 6.18 -2.52 -13.11
CA LEU A 33 6.32 -3.56 -14.13
C LEU A 33 7.08 -3.10 -15.38
N LEU A 34 7.20 -1.78 -15.59
CA LEU A 34 7.93 -1.19 -16.72
C LEU A 34 9.43 -1.02 -16.43
N SER A 35 9.87 -1.29 -15.20
CA SER A 35 11.26 -1.14 -14.76
C SER A 35 12.07 -2.39 -15.09
N ASP A 36 13.32 -2.20 -15.50
CA ASP A 36 14.33 -3.24 -15.70
C ASP A 36 15.21 -3.47 -14.47
N ALA A 37 14.85 -2.86 -13.34
CA ALA A 37 15.53 -2.96 -12.06
C ALA A 37 14.54 -2.87 -10.88
N PRO A 38 14.88 -3.37 -9.69
CA PRO A 38 14.04 -3.26 -8.50
C PRO A 38 13.64 -1.80 -8.20
N VAL A 39 12.35 -1.59 -7.90
CA VAL A 39 11.78 -0.27 -7.59
C VAL A 39 11.38 -0.20 -6.13
N MET A 40 11.84 0.84 -5.43
CA MET A 40 11.41 1.11 -4.06
C MET A 40 10.32 2.19 -4.04
N VAL A 41 9.13 1.81 -3.61
CA VAL A 41 7.99 2.72 -3.39
C VAL A 41 7.80 2.95 -1.90
N SER A 42 7.64 4.20 -1.49
CA SER A 42 7.47 4.57 -0.08
C SER A 42 6.17 5.32 0.15
N ASN A 43 5.78 5.44 1.43
CA ASN A 43 4.53 6.10 1.84
C ASN A 43 3.29 5.42 1.23
N ILE A 44 3.30 4.10 1.13
CA ILE A 44 2.14 3.32 0.68
C ILE A 44 1.13 3.21 1.84
N PRO A 45 -0.16 3.53 1.64
CA PRO A 45 -1.17 3.38 2.70
C PRO A 45 -1.50 1.90 2.94
N HIS A 46 -1.73 1.53 4.21
CA HIS A 46 -2.14 0.17 4.57
C HIS A 46 -3.67 0.01 4.40
N LEU A 47 -4.09 -0.37 3.20
CA LEU A 47 -5.48 -0.55 2.82
C LEU A 47 -5.66 -1.87 2.07
N HIS A 48 -6.87 -2.42 2.12
CA HIS A 48 -7.18 -3.69 1.45
C HIS A 48 -6.87 -3.65 -0.06
N ASP A 49 -7.24 -2.56 -0.76
CA ASP A 49 -6.95 -2.39 -2.19
C ASP A 49 -5.45 -2.53 -2.52
N VAL A 50 -4.57 -2.07 -1.61
CA VAL A 50 -3.12 -2.16 -1.78
C VAL A 50 -2.65 -3.60 -1.56
N THR A 51 -3.17 -4.29 -0.55
CA THR A 51 -2.88 -5.71 -0.31
C THR A 51 -3.27 -6.56 -1.52
N THR A 52 -4.47 -6.34 -2.08
CA THR A 52 -4.92 -7.04 -3.29
C THR A 52 -4.02 -6.74 -4.49
N MET A 53 -3.48 -5.52 -4.60
CA MET A 53 -2.51 -5.20 -5.66
C MET A 53 -1.20 -5.98 -5.49
N PHE A 54 -0.69 -6.15 -4.26
CA PHE A 54 0.50 -6.97 -4.02
C PHE A 54 0.26 -8.45 -4.32
N GLU A 55 -0.90 -8.98 -3.93
CA GLU A 55 -1.30 -10.35 -4.28
C GLU A 55 -1.35 -10.56 -5.80
N LEU A 56 -1.94 -9.59 -6.53
CA LEU A 56 -2.00 -9.62 -7.99
C LEU A 56 -0.60 -9.60 -8.62
N LEU A 57 0.29 -8.72 -8.15
CA LEU A 57 1.68 -8.68 -8.62
C LEU A 57 2.40 -10.01 -8.35
N GLY A 58 2.22 -10.61 -7.16
CA GLY A 58 2.75 -11.92 -6.83
C GLY A 58 2.24 -13.03 -7.77
N CYS A 59 0.96 -12.99 -8.16
CA CYS A 59 0.39 -13.92 -9.15
C CYS A 59 1.01 -13.78 -10.55
N LEU A 60 1.58 -12.61 -10.87
CA LEU A 60 2.30 -12.36 -12.12
C LEU A 60 3.78 -12.76 -12.03
N GLY A 61 4.24 -13.33 -10.91
CA GLY A 61 5.63 -13.72 -10.68
C GLY A 61 6.52 -12.59 -10.15
N VAL A 62 5.96 -11.42 -9.86
CA VAL A 62 6.71 -10.26 -9.36
C VAL A 62 7.01 -10.44 -7.88
N THR A 63 8.27 -10.21 -7.49
CA THR A 63 8.67 -10.24 -6.09
C THR A 63 8.29 -8.93 -5.41
N VAL A 64 7.54 -9.01 -4.30
CA VAL A 64 7.11 -7.84 -3.51
C VAL A 64 7.57 -8.02 -2.07
N ILE A 65 8.47 -7.15 -1.60
CA ILE A 65 9.02 -7.18 -0.23
C ILE A 65 8.64 -5.89 0.48
N MET A 66 7.87 -6.01 1.57
CA MET A 66 7.51 -4.88 2.41
C MET A 66 8.40 -4.84 3.67
N ASN A 67 8.95 -3.66 3.98
CA ASN A 67 9.75 -3.46 5.19
C ASN A 67 8.96 -2.81 6.33
N GLU A 68 9.55 -2.77 7.52
CA GLU A 68 8.97 -2.21 8.76
C GLU A 68 8.59 -0.72 8.66
N LYS A 69 9.05 0.00 7.63
CA LYS A 69 8.77 1.43 7.42
C LYS A 69 7.73 1.68 6.33
N MET A 70 6.92 0.69 5.98
CA MET A 70 5.92 0.79 4.90
C MET A 70 6.54 1.22 3.56
N LYS A 71 7.78 0.80 3.31
CA LYS A 71 8.36 0.84 1.98
C LYS A 71 8.26 -0.54 1.36
N VAL A 72 8.00 -0.55 0.07
CA VAL A 72 7.79 -1.75 -0.72
C VAL A 72 8.84 -1.76 -1.81
N GLU A 73 9.63 -2.82 -1.84
CA GLU A 73 10.53 -3.13 -2.93
C GLU A 73 9.80 -4.09 -3.87
N ILE A 74 9.81 -3.75 -5.15
CA ILE A 74 9.11 -4.50 -6.20
C ILE A 74 10.12 -4.84 -7.29
N ASP A 75 10.29 -6.12 -7.55
CA ASP A 75 11.19 -6.64 -8.57
C ASP A 75 10.43 -7.47 -9.59
N SER A 76 10.27 -6.90 -10.79
CA SER A 76 9.63 -7.54 -11.95
C SER A 76 10.61 -8.29 -12.85
N THR A 77 11.90 -8.36 -12.48
CA THR A 77 12.93 -9.07 -13.25
C THR A 77 13.15 -10.51 -12.81
N THR A 78 12.48 -10.93 -11.74
CA THR A 78 12.50 -12.29 -11.18
C THR A 78 11.82 -13.34 -12.06
#